data_AF-F4B630-F1
#
_entry.id   AF-F4B630-F1
#
_cell.length_a   1.000
_cell.length_b   1.000
_cell.length_c   1.000
_cell.angle_alpha   90.00
_cell.angle_beta   90.00
_cell.angle_gamma   90.00
#
_symmetry.space_group_name_H-M   'P 1'
#
loop_
_entity.id
_entity.type
_entity.pdbx_description
1 polymer ?
#
loop_
_entity_poly.entity_id
_entity_poly.type
_entity_poly.pdbx_seq_one_letter_code
_entity_poly.pdbx_strand_id
1 'polypeptide(L)'
;MCDYRIITTDRPVKDSGKAIIVSRETFNKLTSDIYLKVMASDDREKLGLSKSYYYYILDSMKKLGLIEDNALAFKLILPFVKGEKELKFDDGIIYLNGKQIISIDMSSSKYACPTCPVFAECVYGIKRIAMSMKIKTQSIDSEIEARNERLPSKLWYSLIRGIVAKVLPKLDSINVYY
;
A
#
# COMPACT_ATOMS: atom_id res chain seq x y z
N MET A 1 -14.76 1.48 2.06
CA MET A 1 -14.38 1.66 3.49
C MET A 1 -12.89 1.95 3.50
N CYS A 2 -12.16 2.01 4.60
CA CYS A 2 -10.72 2.29 4.54
C CYS A 2 -10.00 1.81 5.81
N ASP A 3 -8.99 0.95 5.65
CA ASP A 3 -7.97 0.66 6.68
C ASP A 3 -6.69 1.42 6.28
N TYR A 4 -6.26 2.36 7.12
CA TYR A 4 -5.09 3.19 6.89
C TYR A 4 -4.05 2.92 7.98
N ARG A 5 -2.80 2.68 7.58
CA ARG A 5 -1.66 2.58 8.48
C ARG A 5 -0.46 3.33 7.91
N ILE A 6 0.29 3.95 8.81
CA ILE A 6 1.58 4.57 8.50
C ILE A 6 2.62 4.08 9.50
N ILE A 7 3.74 3.58 8.98
CA ILE A 7 4.84 3.07 9.79
C ILE A 7 6.15 3.68 9.28
N THR A 8 7.00 4.11 10.21
CA THR A 8 8.35 4.56 9.89
C THR A 8 9.28 3.35 9.80
N THR A 9 10.09 3.29 8.76
CA THR A 9 11.11 2.24 8.56
C THR A 9 12.49 2.74 8.98
N ASP A 10 13.28 1.88 9.63
CA ASP A 10 14.71 2.13 9.87
C ASP A 10 15.57 1.65 8.67
N ARG A 11 15.10 0.64 7.92
CA ARG A 11 15.76 0.07 6.74
C ARG A 11 16.16 1.15 5.73
N PRO A 12 17.30 1.01 5.04
CA PRO A 12 17.63 1.84 3.90
C PRO A 12 16.55 1.75 2.82
N VAL A 13 16.39 2.81 2.02
CA VAL A 13 15.41 2.86 0.92
C VAL A 13 16.16 3.12 -0.38
N LYS A 14 16.04 2.20 -1.34
CA LYS A 14 16.54 2.38 -2.70
C LYS A 14 15.53 3.22 -3.49
N ASP A 15 16.03 4.15 -4.31
CA ASP A 15 15.19 4.91 -5.24
C ASP A 15 14.94 4.11 -6.53
N SER A 16 14.26 2.97 -6.41
CA SER A 16 14.06 2.04 -7.53
C SER A 16 12.88 2.43 -8.44
N GLY A 17 11.98 3.29 -7.98
CA GLY A 17 10.72 3.61 -8.69
C GLY A 17 9.79 2.40 -8.93
N LYS A 18 10.15 1.20 -8.44
CA LYS A 18 9.56 -0.08 -8.82
C LYS A 18 8.13 -0.21 -8.31
N ALA A 19 7.19 -0.46 -9.22
CA ALA A 19 5.82 -0.82 -8.88
C ALA A 19 5.67 -2.35 -8.92
N ILE A 20 5.12 -2.94 -7.86
CA ILE A 20 4.92 -4.37 -7.73
C ILE A 20 3.43 -4.66 -7.69
N ILE A 21 3.01 -5.66 -8.44
CA ILE A 21 1.62 -6.12 -8.48
C ILE A 21 1.59 -7.49 -7.80
N VAL A 22 0.69 -7.69 -6.83
CA VAL A 22 0.60 -8.92 -6.04
C VAL A 22 -0.85 -9.40 -5.94
N SER A 23 -1.07 -10.69 -5.67
CA SER A 23 -2.43 -11.16 -5.40
C SER A 23 -3.00 -10.50 -4.14
N ARG A 24 -4.33 -10.41 -4.05
CA ARG A 24 -5.03 -9.95 -2.84
C ARG A 24 -4.61 -10.72 -1.58
N GLU A 25 -4.39 -12.04 -1.68
CA GLU A 25 -3.92 -12.84 -0.55
C GLU A 25 -2.54 -12.40 -0.07
N THR A 26 -1.60 -12.21 -1.00
CA THR A 26 -0.25 -11.72 -0.68
C THR A 26 -0.29 -10.31 -0.10
N PHE A 27 -1.14 -9.43 -0.64
CA PHE A 27 -1.35 -8.10 -0.09
C PHE A 27 -1.82 -8.14 1.36
N ASN A 28 -2.82 -8.98 1.68
CA ASN A 28 -3.30 -9.16 3.05
C ASN A 28 -2.20 -9.68 3.99
N LYS A 29 -1.31 -10.57 3.52
CA LYS A 29 -0.14 -11.00 4.28
C LYS A 29 0.79 -9.82 4.55
N LEU A 30 1.12 -9.04 3.53
CA LEU A 30 2.02 -7.87 3.63
C LEU A 30 1.48 -6.79 4.57
N THR A 31 0.17 -6.59 4.65
CA THR A 31 -0.48 -5.60 5.54
C THR A 31 -0.77 -6.12 6.95
N SER A 32 -0.41 -7.38 7.25
CA SER A 32 -0.44 -7.89 8.62
C SER A 32 0.62 -7.21 9.48
N ASP A 33 0.35 -7.09 10.79
CA ASP A 33 1.24 -6.36 11.71
C ASP A 33 2.67 -6.93 11.73
N ILE A 34 2.81 -8.25 11.66
CA ILE A 34 4.12 -8.91 11.70
C ILE A 34 4.90 -8.64 10.39
N TYR A 35 4.25 -8.74 9.24
CA TYR A 35 4.91 -8.48 7.96
C TYR A 35 5.26 -7.00 7.82
N LEU A 36 4.38 -6.09 8.20
CA LEU A 36 4.70 -4.66 8.21
C LEU A 36 5.89 -4.34 9.10
N LYS A 37 5.98 -4.98 10.28
CA LYS A 37 7.12 -4.84 11.20
C LYS A 37 8.44 -5.35 10.59
N VAL A 38 8.44 -6.54 9.98
CA VAL A 38 9.64 -7.09 9.31
C VAL A 38 10.02 -6.24 8.08
N MET A 39 9.03 -5.73 7.35
CA MET A 39 9.27 -4.80 6.25
C MET A 39 9.85 -3.48 6.76
N ALA A 40 9.40 -2.97 7.89
CA ALA A 40 9.88 -1.72 8.44
C ALA A 40 11.24 -1.82 9.12
N SER A 41 11.60 -2.97 9.69
CA SER A 41 12.83 -3.13 10.48
C SER A 41 13.61 -4.41 10.23
N ASP A 42 14.93 -4.29 10.22
CA ASP A 42 15.85 -5.43 10.20
C ASP A 42 16.25 -5.92 11.60
N ASP A 43 15.91 -5.17 12.65
CA ASP A 43 16.21 -5.50 14.04
C ASP A 43 15.26 -6.59 14.57
N ARG A 44 15.62 -7.84 14.33
CA ARG A 44 14.86 -9.02 14.78
C ARG A 44 14.58 -9.01 16.29
N GLU A 45 15.51 -8.52 17.11
CA GLU A 45 15.37 -8.56 18.57
C GLU A 45 14.26 -7.62 19.04
N LYS A 46 14.22 -6.40 18.50
CA LYS A 46 13.10 -5.47 18.74
C LYS A 46 11.76 -6.02 18.27
N LEU A 47 11.74 -6.86 17.25
CA LEU A 47 10.51 -7.46 16.74
C LEU A 47 9.98 -8.62 17.59
N GLY A 48 10.78 -9.17 18.49
CA GLY A 48 10.38 -10.31 19.34
C GLY A 48 10.08 -11.59 18.57
N LEU A 49 10.66 -11.75 17.37
CA LEU A 49 10.41 -12.90 16.49
C LEU A 49 11.48 -13.98 16.63
N SER A 50 11.07 -15.24 16.47
CA SER A 50 12.02 -16.35 16.34
C SER A 50 12.87 -16.17 15.08
N LYS A 51 14.10 -16.68 15.11
CA LYS A 51 15.05 -16.57 14.00
C LYS A 51 14.47 -17.15 12.70
N SER A 52 13.95 -18.37 12.76
CA SER A 52 13.37 -19.06 11.60
C SER A 52 12.19 -18.29 11.02
N TYR A 53 11.29 -17.76 11.87
CA TYR A 53 10.11 -17.06 11.39
C TYR A 53 10.44 -15.69 10.78
N TYR A 54 11.36 -14.94 11.38
CA TYR A 54 11.87 -13.70 10.79
C TYR A 54 12.45 -13.93 9.39
N TYR A 55 13.35 -14.92 9.25
CA TYR A 55 13.99 -15.20 7.95
C TYR A 55 13.01 -15.76 6.92
N TYR A 56 11.99 -16.51 7.34
CA TYR A 56 10.91 -16.94 6.45
C TYR A 56 10.16 -15.74 5.84
N ILE A 57 9.79 -14.76 6.66
CA ILE A 57 9.10 -13.55 6.18
C ILE A 57 10.03 -12.71 5.30
N LEU A 58 11.28 -12.50 5.74
CA LEU A 58 12.27 -11.74 4.99
C LEU A 58 12.56 -12.37 3.62
N ASP A 59 12.69 -13.69 3.54
CA ASP A 59 12.88 -14.42 2.29
C ASP A 59 11.69 -14.25 1.34
N SER A 60 10.46 -14.32 1.87
CA SER A 60 9.25 -14.02 1.10
C SER A 60 9.25 -12.61 0.52
N MET A 61 9.65 -11.59 1.30
CA MET A 61 9.78 -10.21 0.82
C MET A 61 10.88 -10.04 -0.23
N LYS A 62 12.01 -10.72 -0.07
CA LYS A 62 13.10 -10.73 -1.07
C LYS A 62 12.65 -11.36 -2.38
N LYS A 63 11.94 -12.49 -2.33
CA LYS A 63 11.36 -13.16 -3.51
C LYS A 63 10.37 -12.27 -4.25
N LEU A 64 9.56 -11.51 -3.52
CA LEU A 64 8.66 -10.50 -4.11
C LEU A 64 9.41 -9.27 -4.67
N GLY A 65 10.72 -9.16 -4.45
CA GLY A 65 11.52 -8.02 -4.88
C GLY A 65 11.25 -6.74 -4.09
N LEU A 66 10.70 -6.87 -2.87
CA LEU A 66 10.42 -5.76 -1.95
C LEU A 66 11.67 -5.33 -1.18
N ILE A 67 12.58 -6.27 -0.92
CA ILE A 67 13.83 -6.03 -0.21
C ILE A 67 14.99 -6.55 -1.06
N GLU A 68 15.98 -5.70 -1.30
CA GLU A 68 17.21 -6.02 -2.00
C GLU A 68 18.39 -5.45 -1.21
N ASP A 69 19.41 -6.26 -0.93
CA ASP A 69 20.56 -5.87 -0.09
C ASP A 69 20.14 -5.27 1.27
N ASN A 70 19.08 -5.84 1.86
CA ASN A 70 18.47 -5.41 3.12
C ASN A 70 17.78 -4.03 3.09
N ALA A 71 17.73 -3.38 1.93
CA ALA A 71 17.05 -2.11 1.68
C ALA A 71 15.67 -2.32 1.02
N LEU A 72 14.71 -1.43 1.31
CA LEU A 72 13.44 -1.41 0.60
C LEU A 72 13.65 -1.00 -0.86
N ALA A 73 13.20 -1.84 -1.78
CA ALA A 73 13.46 -1.73 -3.21
C ALA A 73 12.19 -1.54 -4.05
N PHE A 74 11.10 -1.06 -3.44
CA PHE A 74 9.85 -0.77 -4.12
C PHE A 74 9.40 0.67 -3.85
N LYS A 75 8.62 1.22 -4.76
CA LYS A 75 7.90 2.49 -4.58
C LYS A 75 6.42 2.27 -4.27
N LEU A 76 5.83 1.26 -4.89
CA LEU A 76 4.39 1.02 -4.90
C LEU A 76 4.11 -0.49 -4.94
N ILE A 77 3.11 -0.94 -4.18
CA ILE A 77 2.55 -2.30 -4.27
C ILE A 77 1.05 -2.18 -4.48
N LEU A 78 0.52 -2.83 -5.50
CA LEU A 78 -0.91 -2.89 -5.82
C LEU A 78 -1.42 -4.34 -5.78
N PRO A 79 -2.52 -4.63 -5.07
CA PRO A 79 -3.20 -5.91 -5.17
C PRO A 79 -3.97 -6.02 -6.49
N PHE A 80 -4.12 -7.25 -6.97
CA PHE A 80 -5.09 -7.60 -8.01
C PHE A 80 -5.98 -8.76 -7.57
N VAL A 81 -7.16 -8.81 -8.17
CA VAL A 81 -8.10 -9.93 -8.09
C VAL A 81 -8.36 -10.48 -9.49
N LYS A 82 -8.51 -11.81 -9.57
CA LYS A 82 -8.88 -12.49 -10.81
C LYS A 82 -10.39 -12.43 -10.98
N GLY A 83 -10.86 -11.71 -11.99
CA GLY A 83 -12.24 -11.81 -12.47
C GLY A 83 -12.41 -12.96 -13.46
N GLU A 84 -13.63 -13.18 -13.91
CA GLU A 84 -13.95 -14.27 -14.87
C GLU A 84 -13.19 -14.14 -16.20
N LYS A 85 -12.95 -12.90 -16.65
CA LYS A 85 -12.34 -12.62 -17.98
C LYS A 85 -11.15 -11.66 -17.93
N GLU A 86 -10.85 -11.07 -16.77
CA GLU A 86 -9.84 -10.02 -16.65
C GLU A 86 -9.21 -10.00 -15.25
N LEU A 87 -7.99 -9.47 -15.16
CA LEU A 87 -7.38 -9.09 -13.89
C LEU A 87 -7.81 -7.67 -13.56
N LYS A 88 -8.31 -7.46 -12.34
CA LYS A 88 -8.68 -6.14 -11.84
C LYS A 88 -7.72 -5.74 -10.74
N PHE A 89 -7.22 -4.51 -10.81
CA PHE A 89 -6.62 -3.90 -9.63
C PHE A 89 -7.66 -3.86 -8.53
N ASP A 90 -7.25 -4.30 -7.35
CA ASP A 90 -8.07 -4.27 -6.17
C ASP A 90 -7.86 -2.96 -5.42
N ASP A 91 -8.75 -2.70 -4.47
CA ASP A 91 -8.87 -1.47 -3.72
C ASP A 91 -7.86 -1.39 -2.56
N GLY A 92 -6.58 -1.69 -2.83
CA GLY A 92 -5.50 -1.59 -1.86
C GLY A 92 -4.21 -0.98 -2.43
N ILE A 93 -3.36 -0.46 -1.54
CA ILE A 93 -2.05 0.10 -1.89
C ILE A 93 -1.09 0.02 -0.71
N ILE A 94 0.17 -0.32 -0.98
CA ILE A 94 1.29 -0.01 -0.08
C ILE A 94 2.21 0.94 -0.84
N TYR A 95 2.54 2.08 -0.24
CA TYR A 95 3.33 3.13 -0.86
C TYR A 95 4.51 3.52 0.02
N LEU A 96 5.71 3.57 -0.57
CA LEU A 96 6.92 3.99 0.12
C LEU A 96 7.17 5.50 -0.13
N ASN A 97 7.04 6.30 0.92
CA ASN A 97 7.26 7.74 0.87
C ASN A 97 8.46 8.13 1.75
N GLY A 98 9.67 8.12 1.17
CA GLY A 98 10.90 8.27 1.94
C GLY A 98 11.01 7.12 2.95
N LYS A 99 11.11 7.46 4.24
CA LYS A 99 11.18 6.50 5.35
C LYS A 99 9.81 6.06 5.89
N GLN A 100 8.72 6.33 5.17
CA GLN A 100 7.38 5.98 5.62
C GLN A 100 6.72 4.98 4.68
N ILE A 101 6.26 3.87 5.24
CA ILE A 101 5.43 2.88 4.57
C ILE A 101 3.97 3.23 4.87
N ILE A 102 3.21 3.56 3.83
CA ILE A 102 1.80 3.90 3.92
C ILE A 102 1.01 2.73 3.34
N SER A 103 0.09 2.16 4.11
CA SER A 103 -0.84 1.11 3.66
C SER A 103 -2.26 1.65 3.69
N ILE A 104 -2.98 1.51 2.59
CA ILE A 104 -4.42 1.85 2.50
C ILE A 104 -5.15 0.67 1.86
N ASP A 105 -6.23 0.21 2.50
CA ASP A 105 -7.12 -0.81 1.94
C ASP A 105 -8.57 -0.36 2.02
N MET A 106 -9.12 0.03 0.88
CA MET A 106 -10.46 0.56 0.73
C MET A 106 -11.55 -0.52 0.75
N SER A 107 -11.16 -1.78 0.53
CA SER A 107 -12.04 -2.96 0.58
C SER A 107 -12.13 -3.60 1.97
N SER A 108 -11.29 -3.17 2.92
CA SER A 108 -11.28 -3.70 4.29
C SER A 108 -12.62 -3.47 4.99
N SER A 109 -13.16 -4.53 5.58
CA SER A 109 -14.37 -4.51 6.42
C SER A 109 -14.11 -4.12 7.88
N LYS A 110 -12.84 -3.96 8.28
CA LYS A 110 -12.41 -3.76 9.68
C LYS A 110 -13.06 -2.55 10.36
N TYR A 111 -13.37 -1.51 9.59
CA TYR A 111 -14.03 -0.28 10.07
C TYR A 111 -15.38 -0.07 9.33
N ALA A 112 -16.30 -1.02 9.46
CA ALA A 112 -17.67 -0.95 8.94
C ALA A 112 -18.52 0.04 9.76
N CYS A 113 -18.47 1.35 9.44
CA CYS A 113 -19.29 2.32 10.18
C CYS A 113 -19.92 3.42 9.30
N PRO A 114 -21.17 3.85 9.60
CA PRO A 114 -21.77 5.09 9.10
C PRO A 114 -20.99 6.34 9.54
N THR A 115 -20.24 6.27 10.64
CA THR A 115 -19.25 7.25 11.10
C THR A 115 -17.87 6.60 11.12
N CYS A 116 -17.19 6.55 9.97
CA CYS A 116 -15.85 5.98 9.86
C CYS A 116 -14.86 6.76 10.75
N PRO A 117 -14.28 6.16 11.81
CA PRO A 117 -13.39 6.87 12.74
C PRO A 117 -12.06 7.26 12.11
N VAL A 118 -11.69 6.59 11.01
CA VAL A 118 -10.43 6.80 10.28
C VAL A 118 -10.61 7.63 8.99
N PHE A 119 -11.73 8.35 8.87
CA PHE A 119 -12.06 9.10 7.65
C PHE A 119 -10.99 10.13 7.29
N ALA A 120 -10.56 10.94 8.27
CA ALA A 120 -9.60 12.01 8.05
C ALA A 120 -8.23 11.45 7.68
N GLU A 121 -7.82 10.37 8.33
CA GLU A 121 -6.57 9.66 8.10
C GLU A 121 -6.53 9.05 6.70
N CYS A 122 -7.65 8.51 6.22
CA CYS A 122 -7.77 7.99 4.87
C CYS A 122 -7.69 9.09 3.81
N VAL A 123 -8.41 10.21 4.01
CA VAL A 123 -8.30 11.38 3.12
C VAL A 123 -6.86 11.89 3.09
N TYR A 124 -6.23 12.03 4.25
CA TYR A 124 -4.85 12.46 4.40
C TYR A 124 -3.88 11.52 3.67
N GLY A 125 -3.99 10.21 3.91
CA GLY A 125 -3.17 9.19 3.28
C GLY A 125 -3.26 9.23 1.75
N ILE A 126 -4.48 9.25 1.22
CA ILE A 126 -4.71 9.30 -0.24
C ILE A 126 -4.13 10.58 -0.84
N LYS A 127 -4.41 11.76 -0.25
CA LYS A 127 -3.85 13.04 -0.72
C LYS A 127 -2.33 13.05 -0.66
N ARG A 128 -1.74 12.46 0.38
CA ARG A 128 -0.28 12.38 0.53
C ARG A 128 0.38 11.56 -0.57
N ILE A 129 -0.18 10.40 -0.91
CA ILE A 129 0.29 9.59 -2.04
C ILE A 129 0.11 10.39 -3.35
N ALA A 130 -1.06 10.99 -3.56
CA ALA A 130 -1.35 11.79 -4.76
C ALA A 130 -0.36 12.94 -4.95
N MET A 131 -0.09 13.72 -3.91
CA MET A 131 0.89 14.81 -3.93
C MET A 131 2.30 14.29 -4.26
N SER A 132 2.74 13.22 -3.58
CA SER A 132 4.05 12.59 -3.80
C SER A 132 4.21 12.12 -5.25
N MET A 133 3.14 11.57 -5.83
CA MET A 133 3.10 11.10 -7.20
C MET A 133 2.73 12.18 -8.21
N LYS A 134 2.50 13.44 -7.79
CA LYS A 134 2.01 14.55 -8.65
C LYS A 134 0.74 14.17 -9.43
N ILE A 135 -0.23 13.56 -8.76
CA ILE A 135 -1.55 13.21 -9.28
C ILE A 135 -2.54 14.26 -8.76
N LYS A 136 -3.32 14.85 -9.66
CA LYS A 136 -4.37 15.80 -9.28
C LYS A 136 -5.52 15.06 -8.61
N THR A 137 -5.99 15.58 -7.49
CA THR A 137 -7.19 15.11 -6.79
C THR A 137 -8.10 16.30 -6.48
N GLN A 138 -9.41 16.09 -6.40
CA GLN A 138 -10.35 17.13 -6.02
C GLN A 138 -10.08 17.64 -4.60
N SER A 139 -10.24 18.95 -4.38
CA SER A 139 -10.34 19.56 -3.05
C SER A 139 -11.80 19.67 -2.66
N ILE A 140 -12.13 19.27 -1.43
CA ILE A 140 -13.39 19.61 -0.78
C ILE A 140 -13.00 20.27 0.53
N ASP A 141 -13.59 21.44 0.79
CA ASP A 141 -13.18 22.34 1.88
C ASP A 141 -14.01 22.13 3.16
N SER A 142 -15.15 21.43 3.07
CA SER A 142 -16.02 21.08 4.19
C SER A 142 -15.99 19.58 4.50
N GLU A 143 -15.73 19.21 5.77
CA GLU A 143 -15.78 17.81 6.21
C GLU A 143 -17.20 17.20 6.06
N ILE A 144 -18.24 18.01 6.28
CA ILE A 144 -19.64 17.58 6.17
C ILE A 144 -19.96 17.23 4.72
N GLU A 145 -19.58 18.08 3.77
CA GLU A 145 -19.72 17.81 2.33
C GLU A 145 -18.86 16.61 1.92
N ALA A 146 -17.62 16.52 2.41
CA ALA A 146 -16.72 15.41 2.12
C ALA A 146 -17.30 14.05 2.55
N ARG A 147 -18.00 14.00 3.70
CA ARG A 147 -18.67 12.79 4.17
C ARG A 147 -19.89 12.46 3.31
N ASN A 148 -20.74 13.44 3.02
CA ASN A 148 -21.92 13.26 2.17
C ASN A 148 -21.55 12.77 0.77
N GLU A 149 -20.44 13.25 0.22
CA GLU A 149 -19.96 12.89 -1.11
C GLU A 149 -19.15 11.59 -1.17
N ARG A 150 -18.94 10.90 -0.03
CA ARG A 150 -18.05 9.73 0.06
C ARG A 150 -16.65 10.05 -0.49
N LEU A 151 -16.10 11.20 -0.10
CA LEU A 151 -14.84 11.72 -0.63
C LEU A 151 -13.68 10.72 -0.67
N PRO A 152 -13.42 9.87 0.35
CA PRO A 152 -12.35 8.87 0.28
C PRO A 152 -12.44 7.97 -0.96
N SER A 153 -13.65 7.54 -1.34
CA SER A 153 -13.86 6.72 -2.54
C SER A 153 -13.60 7.51 -3.84
N LYS A 154 -14.03 8.78 -3.91
CA LYS A 154 -13.75 9.65 -5.07
C LYS A 154 -12.25 9.92 -5.21
N LEU A 155 -11.58 10.24 -4.11
CA LEU A 155 -10.12 10.46 -4.08
C LEU A 155 -9.37 9.18 -4.46
N TRP A 156 -9.80 8.03 -3.93
CA TRP A 156 -9.23 6.74 -4.26
C TRP A 156 -9.30 6.44 -5.75
N TYR A 157 -10.49 6.59 -6.35
CA TYR A 157 -10.67 6.38 -7.79
C TYR A 157 -9.75 7.30 -8.62
N SER A 158 -9.67 8.58 -8.25
CA SER A 158 -8.77 9.53 -8.92
C SER A 158 -7.29 9.14 -8.75
N LEU A 159 -6.90 8.70 -7.55
CA LEU A 159 -5.55 8.25 -7.26
C LEU A 159 -5.19 7.02 -8.10
N ILE A 160 -5.97 5.94 -8.02
CA ILE A 160 -5.70 4.70 -8.73
C ILE A 160 -5.67 4.93 -10.24
N ARG A 161 -6.62 5.68 -10.79
CA ARG A 161 -6.60 6.02 -12.22
C ARG A 161 -5.32 6.75 -12.62
N GLY A 162 -4.87 7.71 -11.80
CA GLY A 162 -3.64 8.44 -12.03
C GLY A 162 -2.38 7.57 -11.87
N ILE A 163 -2.37 6.65 -10.90
CA ILE A 163 -1.29 5.68 -10.69
C ILE A 163 -1.20 4.75 -11.90
N VAL A 164 -2.30 4.11 -12.27
CA VAL A 164 -2.39 3.18 -13.40
C VAL A 164 -1.93 3.87 -14.68
N ALA A 165 -2.37 5.11 -14.95
CA ALA A 165 -1.92 5.88 -16.12
C ALA A 165 -0.41 6.22 -16.11
N LYS A 166 0.22 6.34 -14.94
CA LYS A 166 1.67 6.61 -14.83
C LYS A 166 2.53 5.35 -14.81
N VAL A 167 1.99 4.26 -14.28
CA VAL A 167 2.70 3.01 -14.02
C VAL A 167 2.56 2.04 -15.20
N LEU A 168 1.36 1.88 -15.79
CA LEU A 168 1.17 0.98 -16.95
C LEU A 168 2.11 1.28 -18.13
N PRO A 169 2.36 2.53 -18.53
CA PRO A 169 3.26 2.81 -19.65
C PRO A 169 4.73 2.48 -19.35
N LYS A 170 5.08 2.24 -18.08
CA LYS A 170 6.44 1.97 -17.60
C LYS A 170 6.57 0.56 -17.01
N LEU A 171 5.54 -0.27 -17.16
CA LEU A 171 5.53 -1.63 -16.63
C LEU A 171 6.27 -2.54 -17.61
N ASP A 172 7.54 -2.82 -17.30
CA ASP A 172 8.36 -3.72 -18.12
C ASP A 172 7.98 -5.20 -17.90
N SER A 173 7.44 -5.55 -16.72
CA SER A 173 6.95 -6.90 -16.42
C SER A 173 5.93 -6.91 -15.27
N ILE A 174 5.00 -7.87 -15.30
CA ILE A 174 4.08 -8.17 -14.19
C ILE A 174 4.49 -9.53 -13.62
N ASN A 175 5.04 -9.54 -12.40
CA ASN A 175 5.37 -10.79 -11.71
C ASN A 175 4.12 -11.35 -11.01
N VAL A 176 3.52 -12.37 -11.60
CA VAL A 176 2.39 -13.10 -11.00
C VAL A 176 2.95 -14.31 -10.27
N TYR A 177 2.97 -14.24 -8.93
CA TYR A 177 3.35 -15.38 -8.09
C TYR A 177 2.11 -16.25 -7.83
N TYR A 178 2.20 -17.53 -8.20
CA TYR A 178 1.20 -18.57 -7.95
C TYR A 178 1.63 -19.44 -6.76
#